data_AF-A0A0C3BSA9-F1
#
_entry.id   AF-A0A0C3BSA9-F1
#
_cell.length_a   1.000
_cell.length_b   1.000
_cell.length_c   1.000
_cell.angle_alpha   90.00
_cell.angle_beta   90.00
_cell.angle_gamma   90.00
#
_symmetry.space_group_name_H-M   'P 1'
#
loop_
_entity.id
_entity.type
_entity.pdbx_description
1 polymer ?
#
loop_
_entity_poly.entity_id
_entity_poly.type
_entity_poly.pdbx_seq_one_letter_code
_entity_poly.pdbx_strand_id
1 'polypeptide(L)'
;MSIFVRAWTMSMEDRERLIKGAFEGANIENASYGGTICAERTAIVKAVSEGVRSFIGLAVVTNVNSAISPCGICRQVLREFCSLDMPILLVPGDYPQKLEPGEAPKPGYTEGGVKETTLGVLLPDSFGPEHLELPRKS
;
A
#
# COMPACT_ATOMS: atom_id res chain seq x y z
N MET A 1 8.96 17.78 8.97
CA MET A 1 7.55 17.38 9.03
C MET A 1 7.51 15.90 8.66
N SER A 2 7.65 15.01 9.64
CA SER A 2 7.80 13.56 9.40
C SER A 2 6.43 12.91 9.46
N ILE A 3 5.81 12.65 8.30
CA ILE A 3 4.64 11.77 8.23
C ILE A 3 5.19 10.35 8.36
N PHE A 4 5.26 9.76 9.55
CA PHE A 4 5.64 8.35 9.71
C PHE A 4 4.58 7.47 9.06
N VAL A 5 4.69 7.27 7.75
CA VAL A 5 3.91 6.25 7.06
C VAL A 5 4.63 4.94 7.29
N ARG A 6 3.93 3.92 7.82
CA ARG A 6 4.45 2.55 7.86
C ARG A 6 3.70 1.72 6.85
N ALA A 7 4.45 1.10 5.94
CA ALA A 7 3.93 0.15 4.97
C ALA A 7 4.36 -1.25 5.36
N TRP A 8 3.43 -2.20 5.38
CA TRP A 8 3.72 -3.63 5.56
C TRP A 8 3.34 -4.36 4.29
N THR A 9 4.24 -5.16 3.73
CA THR A 9 3.87 -6.09 2.67
C THR A 9 4.04 -7.52 3.14
N MET A 10 3.09 -8.40 2.82
CA MET A 10 3.15 -9.83 3.10
C MET A 10 3.36 -10.57 1.78
N SER A 11 4.26 -11.55 1.72
CA SER A 11 4.60 -12.28 0.48
C SER A 11 4.30 -13.77 0.59
N MET A 12 3.89 -14.40 -0.52
CA MET A 12 3.84 -15.86 -0.68
C MET A 12 4.97 -16.32 -1.61
N GLU A 13 5.68 -17.40 -1.25
CA GLU A 13 6.59 -18.10 -2.18
C GLU A 13 6.03 -19.50 -2.53
N ASP A 14 6.22 -19.92 -3.79
CA ASP A 14 5.70 -21.17 -4.37
C ASP A 14 6.45 -22.41 -3.86
N ARG A 15 5.91 -23.00 -2.79
CA ARG A 15 5.55 -24.43 -2.60
C ARG A 15 5.19 -24.59 -1.13
N GLU A 16 3.89 -24.60 -0.84
CA GLU A 16 3.31 -24.89 0.49
C GLU A 16 3.70 -23.93 1.63
N ARG A 17 3.06 -22.74 1.64
CA ARG A 17 2.73 -21.97 2.88
C ARG A 17 3.87 -21.33 3.70
N LEU A 18 4.98 -20.89 3.10
CA LEU A 18 5.91 -19.99 3.81
C LEU A 18 5.66 -18.53 3.42
N ILE A 19 5.13 -17.76 4.37
CA ILE A 19 5.05 -16.29 4.29
C ILE A 19 6.47 -15.77 4.50
N LYS A 20 7.09 -15.17 3.47
CA LYS A 20 8.27 -14.32 3.70
C LYS A 20 7.76 -13.13 4.53
N GLY A 21 8.40 -12.92 5.69
CA GLY A 21 7.93 -12.01 6.74
C GLY A 21 7.61 -10.59 6.26
N ALA A 22 7.01 -9.80 7.14
CA ALA A 22 6.49 -8.51 6.73
C ALA A 22 7.61 -7.46 6.51
N PHE A 23 7.54 -6.73 5.40
CA PHE A 23 8.53 -5.70 5.06
C PHE A 23 8.02 -4.32 5.46
N GLU A 24 8.73 -3.69 6.39
CA GLU A 24 8.46 -2.32 6.83
C GLU A 24 9.13 -1.28 5.93
N GLY A 25 8.42 -0.19 5.67
CA GLY A 25 8.95 1.02 5.02
C GLY A 25 8.49 2.29 5.72
N ALA A 26 9.29 3.35 5.63
CA ALA A 26 8.99 4.70 6.07
C ALA A 26 9.30 5.72 4.97
N ASN A 27 8.68 6.90 5.03
CA ASN A 27 9.05 7.99 4.12
C ASN A 27 10.46 8.50 4.46
N ILE A 28 11.23 8.84 3.44
CA ILE A 28 12.56 9.43 3.58
C ILE A 28 12.57 10.69 2.71
N GLU A 29 12.67 11.82 3.39
CA GLU A 29 12.68 13.14 2.77
C GLU A 29 14.08 13.52 2.29
N ASN A 30 14.14 14.43 1.32
CA ASN A 30 15.39 14.99 0.82
C ASN A 30 15.28 16.51 0.64
N ALA A 31 16.38 17.25 0.77
CA ALA A 31 16.41 18.69 0.52
C ALA A 31 16.03 19.04 -0.94
N SER A 32 16.41 18.18 -1.89
CA SER A 32 15.83 18.15 -3.22
C SER A 32 14.56 17.31 -3.17
N TYR A 33 13.39 17.94 -3.08
CA TYR A 33 12.11 17.25 -2.85
C TYR A 33 11.76 16.17 -3.89
N GLY A 34 12.33 16.23 -5.10
CA GLY A 34 12.20 15.16 -6.09
C GLY A 34 12.84 13.83 -5.66
N GLY A 35 13.78 13.87 -4.71
CA GLY A 35 14.43 12.71 -4.12
C GLY A 35 13.66 12.05 -2.98
N THR A 36 12.49 12.58 -2.57
CA THR A 36 11.69 11.96 -1.51
C THR A 36 11.12 10.60 -1.94
N ILE A 37 11.28 9.60 -1.09
CA ILE A 37 10.65 8.28 -1.23
C ILE A 37 9.58 8.10 -0.16
N CYS A 38 8.39 7.64 -0.57
CA CYS A 38 7.27 7.38 0.34
C CYS A 38 7.43 5.99 0.97
N ALA A 39 6.76 5.76 2.10
CA ALA A 39 6.88 4.50 2.84
C ALA A 39 6.51 3.25 2.06
N GLU A 40 5.46 3.32 1.23
CA GLU A 40 5.00 2.22 0.40
C GLU A 40 6.09 1.81 -0.60
N ARG A 41 6.75 2.81 -1.21
CA ARG A 41 7.88 2.59 -2.11
C ARG A 41 9.08 2.02 -1.36
N THR A 42 9.38 2.51 -0.17
CA THR A 42 10.45 1.97 0.68
C THR A 42 10.22 0.49 1.01
N ALA A 43 9.00 0.11 1.40
CA ALA A 43 8.63 -1.28 1.72
C ALA A 43 8.73 -2.19 0.49
N ILE A 44 8.21 -1.76 -0.66
CA ILE A 44 8.27 -2.52 -1.92
C ILE A 44 9.71 -2.68 -2.41
N VAL A 45 10.49 -1.61 -2.44
CA VAL A 45 11.91 -1.67 -2.87
C VAL A 45 12.71 -2.62 -1.99
N LYS A 46 12.51 -2.57 -0.66
CA LYS A 46 13.14 -3.51 0.27
C LYS A 46 12.77 -4.96 -0.06
N ALA A 47 11.47 -5.27 -0.13
CA ALA A 47 11.00 -6.62 -0.43
C ALA A 47 11.53 -7.14 -1.77
N VAL A 48 11.43 -6.34 -2.83
CA VAL A 48 11.89 -6.69 -4.18
C VAL A 48 13.41 -6.90 -4.20
N SER A 49 14.18 -6.10 -3.46
CA SER A 49 15.63 -6.30 -3.33
C SER A 49 16.00 -7.61 -2.66
N GLU A 50 15.13 -8.15 -1.80
CA GLU A 50 15.26 -9.46 -1.14
C GLU A 50 14.62 -10.62 -1.94
N GLY A 51 14.35 -10.39 -3.22
CA GLY A 51 13.85 -11.40 -4.16
C GLY A 51 12.34 -11.65 -4.11
N VAL A 52 11.58 -10.90 -3.30
CA VAL A 52 10.11 -11.01 -3.28
C VAL A 52 9.50 -10.48 -4.57
N ARG A 53 8.53 -11.21 -5.12
CA ARG A 53 7.83 -10.86 -6.37
C ARG A 53 6.30 -10.92 -6.29
N SER A 54 5.75 -11.38 -5.17
CA SER A 54 4.30 -11.50 -4.97
C SER A 54 3.91 -10.98 -3.60
N PHE A 55 2.79 -10.26 -3.52
CA PHE A 55 2.31 -9.62 -2.31
C PHE A 55 0.83 -9.92 -2.08
N ILE A 56 0.45 -10.21 -0.84
CA ILE A 56 -0.93 -10.57 -0.44
C ILE A 56 -1.66 -9.43 0.29
N GLY A 57 -0.97 -8.34 0.61
CA GLY A 57 -1.59 -7.20 1.29
C GLY A 57 -0.63 -6.06 1.58
N LEU A 58 -1.18 -4.87 1.75
CA LEU A 58 -0.49 -3.66 2.17
C LEU A 58 -1.24 -2.99 3.32
N ALA A 59 -0.56 -2.61 4.40
CA ALA A 59 -1.12 -1.72 5.41
C ALA A 59 -0.37 -0.39 5.43
N VAL A 60 -1.07 0.73 5.29
CA VAL A 60 -0.55 2.11 5.27
C VAL A 60 -1.01 2.81 6.55
N VAL A 61 -0.09 2.99 7.48
CA VAL A 61 -0.37 3.69 8.75
C VAL A 61 0.04 5.14 8.62
N THR A 62 -0.67 6.05 9.28
CA THR A 62 -0.29 7.47 9.34
C THR A 62 -0.31 7.99 10.78
N ASN A 63 0.26 9.18 11.00
CA ASN A 63 0.22 9.90 12.26
C ASN A 63 -0.92 10.93 12.35
N VAL A 64 -1.80 11.00 11.34
CA VAL A 64 -3.01 11.84 11.38
C VAL A 64 -4.25 11.00 11.64
N ASN A 65 -5.26 11.56 12.27
CA ASN A 65 -6.52 10.88 12.65
C ASN A 65 -7.47 10.63 11.45
N SER A 66 -6.90 10.35 10.27
CA SER A 66 -7.61 10.06 9.05
C SER A 66 -6.84 9.03 8.24
N ALA A 67 -7.55 8.13 7.58
CA ALA A 67 -6.96 7.25 6.58
C ALA A 67 -6.35 8.09 5.44
N ILE A 68 -5.07 7.89 5.15
CA ILE A 68 -4.38 8.52 4.01
C ILE A 68 -4.22 7.48 2.90
N SER A 69 -4.67 7.83 1.70
CA SER A 69 -4.46 7.00 0.52
C SER A 69 -3.04 7.17 -0.04
N PRO A 70 -2.39 6.10 -0.52
CA PRO A 70 -1.13 6.18 -1.25
C PRO A 70 -1.16 7.25 -2.35
N CYS A 71 -0.03 7.94 -2.56
CA CYS A 71 0.06 8.91 -3.64
C CYS A 71 0.12 8.20 -5.01
N GLY A 72 -0.07 8.95 -6.11
CA GLY A 72 -0.09 8.39 -7.46
C GLY A 72 1.17 7.59 -7.82
N ILE A 73 2.35 8.05 -7.41
CA ILE A 73 3.62 7.35 -7.66
C ILE A 73 3.65 6.01 -6.90
N CYS A 74 3.20 5.98 -5.65
CA CYS A 74 3.12 4.74 -4.87
C CYS A 74 2.15 3.75 -5.51
N ARG A 75 0.96 4.21 -5.93
CA ARG A 75 -0.03 3.35 -6.60
C ARG A 75 0.55 2.75 -7.89
N GLN A 76 1.27 3.55 -8.68
CA GLN A 76 1.90 3.06 -9.90
C GLN A 76 3.03 2.05 -9.64
N VAL A 77 3.85 2.27 -8.60
CA VAL A 77 4.88 1.30 -8.20
C VAL A 77 4.25 0.01 -7.68
N LEU A 78 3.18 0.11 -6.88
CA LEU A 78 2.44 -1.07 -6.43
C LEU A 78 1.85 -1.83 -7.63
N ARG A 79 1.34 -1.12 -8.65
CA ARG A 79 0.78 -1.74 -9.86
C ARG A 79 1.75 -2.63 -10.63
N GLU A 80 3.05 -2.36 -10.53
CA GLU A 80 4.09 -3.19 -11.15
C GLU A 80 4.22 -4.57 -10.47
N PHE A 81 4.05 -4.63 -9.15
CA PHE A 81 4.39 -5.83 -8.36
C PHE A 81 3.20 -6.50 -7.67
N CYS A 82 2.06 -5.83 -7.58
CA CYS A 82 0.90 -6.26 -6.81
C CYS A 82 -0.30 -6.50 -7.72
N SER A 83 -1.13 -7.50 -7.35
CA SER A 83 -2.43 -7.70 -7.99
C SER A 83 -3.34 -6.49 -7.77
N LEU A 84 -4.21 -6.20 -8.75
CA LEU A 84 -5.28 -5.20 -8.60
C LEU A 84 -6.23 -5.52 -7.44
N ASP A 85 -6.40 -6.81 -7.15
CA ASP A 85 -7.25 -7.30 -6.04
C ASP A 85 -6.53 -7.30 -4.69
N MET A 86 -5.24 -6.95 -4.65
CA MET A 86 -4.48 -6.95 -3.41
C MET A 86 -5.13 -5.99 -2.40
N PRO A 87 -5.45 -6.45 -1.18
CA PRO A 87 -6.05 -5.61 -0.15
C PRO A 87 -5.06 -4.56 0.34
N ILE A 88 -5.56 -3.34 0.51
CA ILE A 88 -4.84 -2.20 1.05
C ILE A 88 -5.63 -1.66 2.24
N LEU A 89 -5.03 -1.73 3.43
CA LEU A 89 -5.58 -1.22 4.68
C LEU A 89 -5.03 0.19 4.93
N LEU A 90 -5.89 1.19 5.05
CA LEU A 90 -5.49 2.55 5.38
C LEU A 90 -5.84 2.81 6.85
N VAL A 91 -4.81 2.88 7.69
CA VAL A 91 -4.92 2.89 9.15
C VAL A 91 -4.69 4.33 9.66
N PRO A 92 -5.71 4.98 10.23
CA PRO A 92 -5.56 6.28 10.90
C PRO A 92 -4.61 6.23 12.10
N GLY A 93 -4.05 7.38 12.48
CA GLY A 93 -3.16 7.52 13.63
C GLY A 93 -3.85 7.38 14.99
N ASP A 94 -5.17 7.50 15.04
CA ASP A 94 -6.02 7.28 16.21
C ASP A 94 -6.67 5.89 16.24
N TYR A 95 -6.16 4.93 15.44
CA TYR A 95 -6.61 3.55 15.49
C TYR A 95 -6.27 2.88 16.85
N PRO A 96 -7.21 2.13 17.47
CA PRO A 96 -8.59 1.94 17.05
C PRO A 96 -9.48 3.13 17.42
N GLN A 97 -10.27 3.60 16.45
CA GLN A 97 -11.30 4.60 16.67
C GLN A 97 -12.47 3.98 17.46
N LYS A 98 -13.04 4.73 18.40
CA LYS A 98 -14.22 4.30 19.15
C LYS A 98 -15.47 4.85 18.46
N LEU A 99 -16.42 3.96 18.20
CA LEU A 99 -17.77 4.32 17.78
C LEU A 99 -18.62 4.57 19.03
N GLU A 100 -19.48 5.59 18.98
CA GLU A 100 -20.45 5.81 20.05
C GLU A 100 -21.53 4.70 20.04
N PRO A 101 -22.19 4.40 21.17
CA PRO A 101 -23.22 3.37 21.22
C PRO A 101 -24.33 3.62 20.18
N GLY A 102 -24.51 2.67 19.25
CA GLY A 102 -25.50 2.77 18.16
C GLY A 102 -24.99 3.44 16.88
N GLU A 103 -23.74 3.90 16.85
CA GLU A 103 -23.08 4.41 15.65
C GLU A 103 -22.54 3.25 14.81
N ALA A 104 -22.84 3.27 13.51
CA ALA A 104 -22.31 2.31 12.55
C ALA A 104 -21.00 2.85 11.91
N PRO A 105 -20.05 1.99 11.53
CA PRO A 105 -18.87 2.40 10.78
C PRO A 105 -19.25 3.14 9.50
N LYS A 106 -18.42 4.10 9.08
CA LYS A 106 -18.55 4.74 7.77
C LYS A 106 -18.50 3.67 6.66
N PRO A 107 -19.22 3.81 5.54
CA PRO A 107 -19.13 2.85 4.44
C PRO A 107 -17.69 2.63 3.97
N GLY A 108 -17.25 1.38 3.91
CA GLY A 108 -15.87 1.00 3.56
C GLY A 108 -14.85 1.13 4.71
N TYR A 109 -15.31 1.41 5.94
CA TYR A 109 -14.49 1.42 7.15
C TYR A 109 -14.88 0.27 8.08
N THR A 110 -13.88 -0.27 8.77
CA THR A 110 -14.05 -1.21 9.88
C THR A 110 -14.55 -0.50 11.14
N GLU A 111 -15.02 -1.27 12.13
CA GLU A 111 -15.38 -0.74 13.46
C GLU A 111 -14.24 0.03 14.14
N GLY A 112 -12.99 -0.35 13.87
CA GLY A 112 -11.81 0.34 14.39
C GLY A 112 -11.38 1.58 13.60
N GLY A 113 -12.08 1.97 12.53
CA GLY A 113 -11.75 3.14 11.71
C GLY A 113 -10.71 2.89 10.61
N VAL A 114 -10.30 1.64 10.36
CA VAL A 114 -9.46 1.28 9.20
C VAL A 114 -10.32 1.33 7.94
N LYS A 115 -9.84 2.01 6.88
CA LYS A 115 -10.47 1.93 5.55
C LYS A 115 -9.88 0.77 4.76
N GLU A 116 -10.74 -0.13 4.29
CA GLU A 116 -10.34 -1.23 3.43
C GLU A 116 -10.59 -0.88 1.96
N THR A 117 -9.64 -1.19 1.10
CA THR A 117 -9.74 -0.97 -0.34
C THR A 117 -8.83 -1.96 -1.07
N THR A 118 -8.85 -1.96 -2.40
CA THR A 118 -7.87 -2.70 -3.22
C THR A 118 -7.06 -1.73 -4.08
N LEU A 119 -5.99 -2.23 -4.70
CA LEU A 119 -5.21 -1.44 -5.64
C LEU A 119 -6.03 -1.01 -6.86
N GLY A 120 -6.90 -1.88 -7.38
CA GLY A 120 -7.78 -1.58 -8.52
C GLY A 120 -8.79 -0.46 -8.22
N VAL A 121 -9.29 -0.38 -6.99
CA VAL A 121 -10.14 0.75 -6.56
C VAL A 121 -9.33 2.04 -6.45
N LEU A 122 -8.06 1.98 -6.03
CA LEU A 122 -7.21 3.15 -5.87
C LEU A 122 -6.62 3.66 -7.19
N LEU A 123 -6.45 2.79 -8.18
CA LEU A 123 -5.86 3.11 -9.47
C LEU A 123 -6.63 2.39 -10.60
N PRO A 124 -7.88 2.81 -10.87
CA PRO A 124 -8.70 2.20 -11.90
C PRO A 124 -8.07 2.40 -13.29
N ASP A 125 -8.28 1.42 -14.17
CA ASP A 125 -7.79 1.44 -15.56
C ASP A 125 -6.28 1.75 -15.68
N SER A 126 -5.51 1.30 -14.69
CA SER A 126 -4.09 1.60 -14.57
C SER A 126 -3.26 0.99 -15.69
N PHE A 127 -2.28 1.75 -16.15
CA PHE A 127 -1.18 1.21 -16.93
C PHE A 127 -0.37 0.23 -16.09
N GLY A 128 -0.13 -0.95 -16.62
CA GLY A 128 0.53 -2.05 -15.91
C GLY A 128 1.44 -2.89 -16.83
N PRO A 129 2.10 -3.92 -16.30
CA PRO A 129 3.06 -4.73 -17.05
C PRO A 129 2.49 -5.31 -18.35
N GLU A 130 1.21 -5.71 -18.35
CA GLU A 130 0.53 -6.23 -19.53
C GLU A 130 0.45 -5.23 -20.70
N HIS A 131 0.52 -3.93 -20.42
CA HIS A 131 0.51 -2.89 -21.44
C HIS A 131 1.89 -2.68 -22.09
N LEU A 132 2.97 -3.10 -21.44
CA LEU A 132 4.33 -2.99 -21.99
C LEU A 132 4.57 -3.97 -23.15
N GLU A 133 3.84 -5.09 -23.16
CA GLU A 133 3.94 -6.17 -24.14
C GLU A 133 3.04 -5.97 -25.37
N LEU A 134 2.23 -4.90 -25.38
CA LEU A 134 1.33 -4.61 -26.50
C LEU A 134 2.12 -4.30 -27.79
N PRO A 135 1.64 -4.75 -28.96
CA PRO A 135 2.31 -4.52 -30.23
C PRO A 135 2.36 -3.03 -30.58
N ARG A 136 3.54 -2.53 -30.96
CA ARG A 136 3.72 -1.16 -31.46
C ARG A 136 3.66 -1.15 -32.98
N LYS A 137 2.67 -0.45 -33.54
CA LYS A 137 2.71 -0.08 -34.95
C LYS A 137 3.65 1.12 -35.08
N SER A 138 4.87 0.88 -35.54
CA SER A 138 5.81 1.91 -35.97
C SER A 138 5.32 2.62 -37.22
#